data_AF-A0A527GJQ6-F1
#
_entry.id   AF-A0A527GJQ6-F1
#
_cell.length_a   1.000
_cell.length_b   1.000
_cell.length_c   1.000
_cell.angle_alpha   90.00
_cell.angle_beta   90.00
_cell.angle_gamma   90.00
#
_symmetry.space_group_name_H-M   'P 1'
#
loop_
_entity.id
_entity.type
_entity.pdbx_description
1 polymer ?
#
loop_
_entity_poly.entity_id
_entity_poly.type
_entity_poly.pdbx_seq_one_letter_code
_entity_poly.pdbx_strand_id
1 'polypeptide(L)'
;PRLPLGLNLGAQFFWQQKSFPAEFARAAAMLMYPQYWALRLTGIAANEVTSLGCHTDLWNPWTADFSSLVDRLEWRGLMAPVRPASDRLGPILPSVAMRTGLDP
;
A
#
# COMPACT_ATOMS: atom_id res chain seq x y z
N PRO A 1 2.06 3.72 -17.86
CA PRO A 1 2.87 3.18 -18.99
C PRO A 1 3.11 1.69 -18.75
N ARG A 2 3.28 0.87 -19.79
CA ARG A 2 3.71 -0.53 -19.60
C ARG A 2 5.22 -0.57 -19.46
N LEU A 3 5.70 -0.88 -18.26
CA LEU A 3 7.11 -0.96 -17.93
C LEU A 3 7.55 -2.44 -17.88
N PRO A 4 8.80 -2.73 -18.25
CA PRO A 4 9.31 -4.10 -18.23
C PRO A 4 9.58 -4.59 -16.79
N LEU A 5 9.89 -5.89 -16.66
CA LEU A 5 10.42 -6.49 -15.42
C LEU A 5 9.54 -6.29 -14.16
N GLY A 6 8.23 -6.15 -14.33
CA GLY A 6 7.29 -5.99 -13.22
C GLY A 6 7.35 -4.62 -12.53
N LEU A 7 7.95 -3.60 -13.16
CA LEU A 7 8.02 -2.24 -12.60
C LEU A 7 6.63 -1.60 -12.39
N ASN A 8 5.59 -2.14 -13.02
CA ASN A 8 4.20 -1.87 -12.65
C ASN A 8 3.76 -2.79 -11.50
N LEU A 9 3.55 -2.23 -10.31
CA LEU A 9 3.15 -3.01 -9.14
C LEU A 9 1.81 -3.75 -9.33
N GLY A 10 0.87 -3.19 -10.09
CA GLY A 10 -0.38 -3.85 -10.47
C GLY A 10 -0.16 -5.18 -11.20
N ALA A 11 0.88 -5.28 -12.04
CA ALA A 11 1.23 -6.54 -12.70
C ALA A 11 1.76 -7.59 -11.71
N GLN A 12 2.52 -7.17 -10.69
CA GLN A 12 3.00 -8.07 -9.64
C GLN A 12 1.85 -8.60 -8.78
N PHE A 13 0.92 -7.72 -8.35
CA PHE A 13 -0.26 -8.14 -7.59
C PHE A 13 -1.18 -9.04 -8.40
N PHE A 14 -1.38 -8.74 -9.68
CA PHE A 14 -2.16 -9.61 -10.57
C PHE A 14 -1.53 -11.00 -10.68
N TRP A 15 -0.21 -11.08 -10.87
CA TRP A 15 0.48 -12.36 -10.92
C TRP A 15 0.37 -13.14 -9.61
N GLN A 16 0.48 -12.47 -8.45
CA GLN A 16 0.30 -13.11 -7.14
C GLN A 16 -1.14 -13.63 -6.95
N GLN A 17 -2.16 -12.84 -7.30
CA GLN A 17 -3.56 -13.27 -7.23
C GLN A 17 -3.83 -14.51 -8.11
N LYS A 18 -3.22 -14.58 -9.29
CA LYS A 18 -3.40 -15.70 -10.22
C LYS A 18 -2.59 -16.94 -9.84
N SER A 19 -1.36 -16.76 -9.36
CA SER A 19 -0.45 -17.87 -9.08
C SER A 19 -0.64 -18.45 -7.68
N PHE A 20 -1.05 -17.63 -6.71
CA PHE A 20 -1.19 -17.98 -5.29
C PHE A 20 -2.54 -17.51 -4.74
N PRO A 21 -3.67 -17.97 -5.30
CA PRO A 21 -4.99 -17.44 -4.95
C PRO A 21 -5.36 -17.67 -3.47
N ALA A 22 -4.93 -18.79 -2.87
CA ALA A 22 -5.23 -19.09 -1.48
C ALA A 22 -4.46 -18.17 -0.50
N GLU A 23 -3.20 -17.90 -0.80
CA GLU A 23 -2.36 -16.97 -0.03
C GLU A 23 -2.82 -15.53 -0.23
N PHE A 24 -3.15 -15.15 -1.47
CA PHE A 24 -3.63 -13.82 -1.79
C PHE A 24 -4.96 -13.51 -1.09
N ALA A 25 -5.87 -14.48 -0.98
CA ALA A 25 -7.12 -14.33 -0.24
C ALA A 25 -6.93 -14.05 1.26
N ARG A 26 -5.73 -14.31 1.81
CA ARG A 26 -5.37 -13.99 3.20
C ARG A 26 -4.72 -12.62 3.36
N ALA A 27 -4.48 -11.90 2.26
CA ALA A 27 -3.92 -10.56 2.32
C ALA A 27 -4.87 -9.63 3.09
N ALA A 28 -4.34 -8.91 4.07
CA ALA A 28 -5.11 -7.95 4.86
C ALA A 28 -5.04 -6.53 4.27
N ALA A 29 -3.95 -6.20 3.58
CA ALA A 29 -3.76 -4.90 2.95
C ALA A 29 -2.73 -4.95 1.82
N MET A 30 -2.90 -4.08 0.83
CA MET A 30 -1.91 -3.71 -0.18
C MET A 30 -1.35 -2.33 0.16
N LEU A 31 -0.04 -2.31 0.40
CA LEU A 31 0.70 -1.11 0.80
C LEU A 31 1.89 -0.89 -0.14
N MET A 32 2.20 0.38 -0.38
CA MET A 32 3.47 0.73 -0.99
C MET A 32 4.59 0.56 0.05
N TYR A 33 5.84 0.45 -0.42
CA TYR A 33 6.97 0.08 0.45
C TYR A 33 7.21 1.04 1.62
N PRO A 34 7.19 2.39 1.47
CA PRO A 34 7.33 3.28 2.61
C PRO A 34 6.20 3.11 3.64
N GLN A 35 4.98 2.88 3.16
CA GLN A 35 3.80 2.72 4.00
C GLN A 35 3.75 1.39 4.72
N TYR A 36 4.38 0.34 4.20
CA TYR A 36 4.63 -0.88 4.96
C TYR A 36 5.41 -0.57 6.25
N TRP A 37 6.45 0.27 6.18
CA TRP A 37 7.20 0.66 7.37
C TRP A 37 6.39 1.54 8.31
N ALA A 38 5.55 2.43 7.78
CA ALA A 38 4.61 3.19 8.59
C ALA A 38 3.67 2.26 9.40
N LEU A 39 3.11 1.24 8.77
CA LEU A 39 2.31 0.20 9.44
C LEU A 39 3.14 -0.55 10.49
N ARG A 40 4.35 -0.99 10.16
CA ARG A 40 5.22 -1.72 11.11
C ARG A 40 5.61 -0.91 12.32
N LEU A 41 5.70 0.41 12.19
CA LEU A 41 6.09 1.32 13.27
C LEU A 41 4.91 1.81 14.10
N THR A 42 3.73 2.01 13.51
CA THR A 42 2.59 2.66 14.17
C THR A 42 1.38 1.75 14.36
N GLY A 43 1.32 0.61 13.66
CA GLY A 43 0.14 -0.24 13.59
C GLY A 43 -0.96 0.29 12.64
N ILE A 44 -0.72 1.42 11.96
CA ILE A 44 -1.72 2.09 11.13
C ILE A 44 -1.41 1.89 9.66
N ALA A 45 -2.33 1.26 8.94
CA ALA A 45 -2.23 1.10 7.49
C ALA A 45 -2.72 2.38 6.79
N ALA A 46 -1.91 2.92 5.90
CA ALA A 46 -2.25 4.05 5.04
C ALA A 46 -1.53 3.90 3.70
N ASN A 47 -2.08 4.48 2.63
CA ASN A 47 -1.37 4.71 1.38
C ASN A 47 -1.12 6.21 1.19
N GLU A 48 -0.22 6.55 0.27
CA GLU A 48 0.16 7.94 0.00
C GLU A 48 0.40 8.10 -1.51
N VAL A 49 0.02 9.26 -2.06
CA VAL A 49 -0.11 9.47 -3.50
C VAL A 49 1.22 9.45 -4.26
N THR A 50 2.32 9.92 -3.67
CA THR A 50 3.61 9.96 -4.38
C THR A 50 4.13 8.56 -4.70
N SER A 51 3.93 7.61 -3.78
CA SER A 51 4.29 6.22 -4.00
C SER A 51 3.32 5.53 -4.96
N LEU A 52 2.01 5.76 -4.80
CA LEU A 52 0.98 5.23 -5.70
C LEU A 52 1.12 5.74 -7.15
N GLY A 53 1.52 7.00 -7.33
CA GLY A 53 1.68 7.65 -8.63
C GLY A 53 2.91 7.17 -9.42
N CYS A 54 3.83 6.43 -8.80
CA CYS A 54 5.06 5.93 -9.41
C CYS A 54 4.76 4.71 -10.30
N HIS A 55 4.08 4.96 -11.44
CA HIS A 55 3.79 3.97 -12.48
C HIS A 55 3.32 2.60 -11.95
N THR A 56 2.47 2.60 -10.92
CA THR A 56 2.01 1.38 -10.24
C THR A 56 0.85 0.69 -10.93
N ASP A 57 0.19 1.36 -11.88
CA ASP A 57 -1.15 1.05 -12.41
C ASP A 57 -2.31 1.18 -11.41
N LEU A 58 -2.05 1.53 -10.15
CA LEU A 58 -3.05 1.53 -9.08
C LEU A 58 -3.71 2.90 -8.85
N TRP A 59 -3.18 3.97 -9.44
CA TRP A 59 -3.65 5.35 -9.20
C TRP A 59 -4.09 6.05 -10.47
N ASN A 60 -5.18 6.81 -10.38
CA ASN A 60 -5.64 7.73 -11.40
C ASN A 60 -5.45 9.19 -10.93
N PRO A 61 -4.46 9.93 -11.47
CA PRO A 61 -4.20 11.30 -11.04
C PRO A 61 -5.31 12.28 -11.44
N TRP A 62 -6.13 11.97 -12.45
CA TRP A 62 -7.18 12.85 -12.93
C TRP A 62 -8.39 12.89 -12.01
N THR A 63 -8.68 11.78 -11.33
CA THR A 63 -9.78 11.66 -10.37
C THR A 63 -9.30 11.71 -8.92
N ALA A 64 -7.99 11.79 -8.70
CA ALA A 64 -7.37 11.67 -7.38
C ALA A 64 -7.89 10.44 -6.60
N ASP A 65 -7.99 9.31 -7.29
CA ASP A 65 -8.51 8.06 -6.72
C ASP A 65 -7.77 6.84 -7.30
N PHE A 66 -8.01 5.65 -6.75
CA PHE A 66 -7.50 4.42 -7.32
C PHE A 66 -7.96 4.23 -8.77
N SER A 67 -7.12 3.56 -9.56
CA SER A 67 -7.41 3.31 -10.96
C SER A 67 -8.53 2.27 -11.12
N SER A 68 -9.17 2.26 -12.29
CA SER A 68 -10.17 1.23 -12.63
C SER A 68 -9.66 -0.22 -12.55
N LEU A 69 -8.34 -0.45 -12.53
CA LEU A 69 -7.76 -1.78 -12.32
C LEU A 69 -8.11 -2.29 -10.92
N VAL A 70 -7.98 -1.44 -9.90
CA VAL A 70 -8.24 -1.78 -8.50
C VAL A 70 -9.69 -2.22 -8.32
N ASP A 71 -10.64 -1.53 -8.96
CA ASP A 71 -12.05 -1.89 -8.87
C ASP A 71 -12.37 -3.16 -9.66
N ARG A 72 -11.85 -3.29 -10.89
CA ARG A 72 -12.09 -4.48 -11.74
C ARG A 72 -11.53 -5.77 -11.17
N LEU A 73 -10.46 -5.69 -10.39
CA LEU A 73 -9.84 -6.85 -9.73
C LEU A 73 -10.29 -7.02 -8.28
N GLU A 74 -11.26 -6.21 -7.84
CA GLU A 74 -11.85 -6.25 -6.49
C GLU A 74 -10.82 -6.00 -5.37
N TRP A 75 -9.79 -5.21 -5.65
CA TRP A 75 -8.72 -4.90 -4.70
C TRP A 75 -9.04 -3.70 -3.81
N ARG A 76 -10.14 -2.98 -4.06
CA ARG A 76 -10.50 -1.77 -3.31
C ARG A 76 -10.50 -1.99 -1.79
N GLY A 77 -11.03 -3.13 -1.34
CA GLY A 77 -11.06 -3.49 0.08
C GLY A 77 -9.69 -3.82 0.70
N LEU A 78 -8.68 -4.11 -0.14
CA LEU A 78 -7.29 -4.34 0.29
C LEU A 78 -6.48 -3.03 0.32
N MET A 79 -6.92 -1.99 -0.39
CA MET A 79 -6.18 -0.73 -0.43
C MET A 79 -6.42 0.06 0.86
N ALA A 80 -5.35 0.29 1.62
CA ALA A 80 -5.42 1.17 2.79
C ALA A 80 -5.80 2.61 2.39
N PRO A 81 -6.47 3.38 3.27
CA PRO A 81 -6.88 4.76 2.98
C PRO A 81 -5.70 5.62 2.55
N VAL A 82 -5.92 6.48 1.54
CA VAL A 82 -4.92 7.45 1.12
C VAL A 82 -4.88 8.62 2.09
N ARG A 83 -3.69 8.98 2.55
CA ARG A 83 -3.41 10.11 3.46
C ARG A 83 -2.33 11.01 2.84
N PRO A 84 -2.31 12.32 3.12
CA PRO A 84 -1.19 13.19 2.80
C PRO A 84 0.13 12.69 3.41
N ALA A 85 1.25 12.91 2.72
CA ALA A 85 2.58 12.57 3.25
C ALA A 85 2.95 13.31 4.54
N SER A 86 2.32 14.46 4.80
CA SER A 86 2.53 15.27 6.01
C SER A 86 1.65 14.85 7.20
N ASP A 87 0.76 13.87 7.04
CA ASP A 87 -0.10 13.43 8.12
C ASP A 87 0.68 12.71 9.22
N ARG A 88 0.34 13.01 10.47
CA ARG A 88 0.78 12.22 11.62
C ARG A 88 -0.16 11.03 11.77
N LEU A 89 0.32 9.83 11.43
CA LEU A 89 -0.49 8.62 11.55
C LEU A 89 -0.83 8.30 13.01
N GLY A 90 0.14 8.44 13.90
CA GLY A 90 0.01 8.14 15.32
C GLY A 90 1.37 7.98 15.99
N PRO A 91 1.40 7.66 17.29
CA PRO A 91 2.64 7.32 17.97
C PRO A 91 3.26 6.05 17.40
N ILE A 92 4.55 5.82 17.67
CA ILE A 92 5.13 4.49 17.42
C ILE A 92 4.53 3.45 18.38
N LEU A 93 4.53 2.20 17.96
CA LEU A 93 4.06 1.08 18.79
C LEU A 93 4.87 1.04 20.10
N PRO A 94 4.23 0.74 21.25
CA PRO A 94 4.94 0.67 22.53
C PRO A 94 6.14 -0.28 22.52
N SER A 95 6.03 -1.40 21.78
CA SER A 95 7.12 -2.35 21.62
C SER A 95 8.30 -1.81 20.81
N VAL A 96 8.05 -0.87 19.89
CA VAL A 96 9.11 -0.16 19.15
C VAL A 96 9.75 0.87 20.07
N ALA A 97 8.95 1.70 20.75
CA ALA A 97 9.44 2.69 21.72
C ALA A 97 10.35 2.06 22.78
N MET A 98 9.92 0.95 23.39
CA MET A 98 10.72 0.22 24.39
C MET A 98 12.06 -0.29 23.83
N ARG A 99 12.12 -0.68 22.55
CA ARG A 99 13.33 -1.22 21.92
C ARG A 99 14.30 -0.13 21.46
N THR A 100 13.80 1.04 21.11
CA THR A 100 14.60 2.13 20.55
C THR A 100 14.92 3.22 21.58
N GLY A 101 14.20 3.27 22.70
CA GLY A 101 14.28 4.36 23.68
C GLY A 101 13.66 5.68 23.19
N LEU A 102 12.90 5.64 22.09
CA LEU A 102 12.17 6.81 21.58
C LEU A 102 10.84 6.97 22.33
N ASP A 103 10.44 8.23 22.55
CA ASP A 103 9.13 8.57 23.11
C ASP A 103 8.02 8.23 22.09
N PRO A 104 6.93 7.54 22.48
CA PRO A 104 5.80 7.22 21.61
C PRO A 104 5.16 8.42 20.91
#